data_AF-A0A8S3GHJ9-F1
#
_entry.id   AF-A0A8S3GHJ9-F1
#
_cell.length_a   1.000
_cell.length_b   1.000
_cell.length_c   1.000
_cell.angle_alpha   90.00
_cell.angle_beta   90.00
_cell.angle_gamma   90.00
#
_symmetry.space_group_name_H-M   'P 1'
#
loop_
_entity.id
_entity.type
_entity.pdbx_description
1 polymer ?
#
loop_
_entity_poly.entity_id
_entity_poly.type
_entity_poly.pdbx_seq_one_letter_code
_entity_poly.pdbx_strand_id
1 'polypeptide(L)'
;FPCLRRLTVHNLEPQNNKQHSSTLITFAELSELIFAFAHSDYVEEFLFETNIRLPRLKMLGITYESLAIVTNNFTNDAARFNCSPLRCILIREPFVCSENFHSYFPLL
;
A
#
# COMPACT_ATOMS: atom_id res chain seq x y z
N PHE A 1 -13.45 -11.41 -4.86
CA PHE A 1 -13.79 -10.39 -5.89
C PHE A 1 -12.95 -10.60 -7.14
N PRO A 2 -13.39 -11.43 -8.10
CA PRO A 2 -12.52 -11.87 -9.19
C PRO A 2 -12.23 -10.79 -10.24
N CYS A 3 -12.89 -9.63 -10.20
CA CYS A 3 -12.77 -8.60 -11.24
C CYS A 3 -12.57 -7.18 -10.71
N LEU A 4 -12.31 -7.01 -9.41
CA LEU A 4 -12.09 -5.68 -8.83
C LEU A 4 -10.74 -5.14 -9.31
N ARG A 5 -10.76 -4.10 -10.15
CA ARG A 5 -9.54 -3.49 -10.73
C ARG A 5 -9.07 -2.23 -10.02
N ARG A 6 -10.00 -1.47 -9.47
CA ARG A 6 -9.75 -0.23 -8.75
C ARG A 6 -10.44 -0.28 -7.40
N LEU A 7 -9.72 0.13 -6.37
CA LEU A 7 -10.25 0.31 -5.02
C LEU A 7 -9.80 1.67 -4.50
N THR A 8 -10.74 2.41 -3.91
CA THR A 8 -10.45 3.64 -3.18
C THR A 8 -10.88 3.46 -1.74
N VAL A 9 -9.97 3.69 -0.82
CA VAL A 9 -10.17 3.57 0.62
C VAL A 9 -10.26 4.96 1.22
N HIS A 10 -11.36 5.20 1.93
CA HIS A 10 -11.65 6.44 2.65
C HIS A 10 -12.04 6.08 4.07
N ASN A 11 -11.12 6.23 5.02
CA ASN A 11 -11.44 6.04 6.42
C ASN A 11 -10.39 6.72 7.31
N LEU A 12 -10.76 7.83 7.91
CA LEU A 12 -9.88 8.63 8.76
C LEU A 12 -9.66 8.02 10.14
N GLU A 13 -10.59 7.16 10.58
CA GLU A 13 -10.58 6.61 11.93
C GLU A 13 -9.63 5.42 12.03
N PRO A 14 -8.87 5.29 13.13
CA PRO A 14 -8.04 4.12 13.36
C PRO A 14 -8.86 2.84 13.42
N GLN A 15 -8.20 1.70 13.19
CA GLN A 15 -8.86 0.41 13.38
C GLN A 15 -8.97 0.09 14.87
N ASN A 16 -10.20 0.07 15.40
CA ASN A 16 -10.46 -0.23 16.81
C ASN A 16 -10.03 -1.66 17.22
N ASN A 17 -9.93 -2.59 16.28
CA ASN A 17 -9.50 -3.97 16.51
C ASN A 17 -8.71 -4.46 15.29
N LYS A 18 -7.42 -4.13 15.18
CA LYS A 18 -6.54 -4.68 14.13
C LYS A 18 -6.65 -6.20 14.14
N GLN A 19 -7.44 -6.76 13.23
CA GLN A 19 -7.56 -8.20 13.10
C GLN A 19 -6.32 -8.67 12.36
N HIS A 20 -5.39 -9.29 13.08
CA HIS A 20 -4.44 -10.21 12.46
C HIS A 20 -5.22 -11.44 12.00
N SER A 21 -5.95 -11.28 10.90
CA SER A 21 -6.65 -12.37 10.25
C SER A 21 -5.62 -13.42 9.85
N SER A 22 -5.84 -14.67 10.25
CA SER A 22 -5.04 -15.79 9.74
C SER A 22 -5.33 -16.09 8.26
N THR A 23 -6.35 -15.44 7.69
CA THR A 23 -6.79 -15.66 6.31
C THR A 23 -6.22 -14.58 5.40
N LEU A 24 -5.32 -15.00 4.52
CA LEU A 24 -4.74 -14.19 3.48
C LEU A 24 -5.75 -13.93 2.35
N ILE A 25 -6.08 -12.67 2.09
CA ILE A 25 -6.98 -12.28 1.00
C ILE A 25 -6.16 -11.91 -0.24
N THR A 26 -6.50 -12.46 -1.40
CA THR A 26 -5.84 -12.09 -2.67
C THR A 26 -6.79 -11.31 -3.56
N PHE A 27 -6.39 -10.09 -3.93
CA PHE A 27 -7.08 -9.31 -4.97
C PHE A 27 -6.34 -9.48 -6.30
N ALA A 28 -6.62 -10.60 -6.98
CA ALA A 28 -5.87 -11.02 -8.16
C ALA A 28 -5.89 -10.02 -9.33
N GLU A 29 -6.96 -9.23 -9.45
CA GLU A 29 -7.17 -8.29 -10.55
C GLU A 29 -6.99 -6.81 -10.15
N LEU A 30 -6.71 -6.52 -8.88
CA LEU A 30 -6.59 -5.14 -8.42
C LEU A 30 -5.31 -4.53 -8.97
N SER A 31 -5.46 -3.53 -9.82
CA SER A 31 -4.36 -2.82 -10.48
C SER A 31 -4.16 -1.42 -9.93
N GLU A 32 -5.18 -0.84 -9.30
CA GLU A 32 -5.17 0.52 -8.78
C GLU A 32 -5.72 0.56 -7.35
N LEU A 33 -4.92 1.05 -6.41
CA LEU A 33 -5.31 1.26 -5.03
C LEU A 33 -5.08 2.71 -4.66
N ILE A 34 -6.10 3.37 -4.12
CA ILE A 34 -6.01 4.78 -3.74
C ILE A 34 -6.46 4.94 -2.29
N PHE A 35 -5.56 5.42 -1.44
CA PHE A 35 -5.86 5.87 -0.09
C PHE A 35 -6.15 7.37 -0.12
N ALA A 36 -7.42 7.71 0.00
CA ALA A 36 -7.87 9.09 0.01
C ALA A 36 -8.35 9.45 1.42
N PHE A 37 -7.46 10.07 2.19
CA PHE A 37 -7.70 10.38 3.61
C PHE A 37 -7.96 9.10 4.43
N ALA A 38 -7.08 8.11 4.28
CA ALA A 38 -7.15 6.87 5.04
C ALA A 38 -6.13 6.89 6.18
N HIS A 39 -6.52 6.38 7.35
CA HIS A 39 -5.63 6.12 8.47
C HIS A 39 -4.54 5.11 8.06
N SER A 40 -3.35 5.24 8.64
CA SER A 40 -2.20 4.38 8.32
C SER A 40 -2.46 2.89 8.57
N ASP A 41 -3.39 2.55 9.46
CA ASP A 41 -3.79 1.16 9.71
C ASP A 41 -4.32 0.45 8.46
N TYR A 42 -5.11 1.15 7.63
CA TYR A 42 -5.60 0.55 6.38
C TYR A 42 -4.48 0.47 5.34
N VAL A 43 -3.56 1.43 5.34
CA VAL A 43 -2.37 1.35 4.48
C VAL A 43 -1.55 0.12 4.85
N GLU A 44 -1.30 -0.10 6.14
CA GLU A 44 -0.59 -1.27 6.66
C GLU A 44 -1.30 -2.57 6.25
N GLU A 45 -2.62 -2.66 6.44
CA GLU A 45 -3.40 -3.85 6.11
C GLU A 45 -3.27 -4.25 4.63
N PHE A 46 -3.35 -3.29 3.72
CA PHE A 46 -3.29 -3.55 2.29
C PHE A 46 -1.88 -3.71 1.75
N LEU A 47 -0.90 -2.98 2.27
CA LEU A 47 0.48 -3.07 1.78
C LEU A 47 1.19 -4.29 2.34
N PHE A 48 0.90 -4.74 3.56
CA PHE A 48 1.59 -5.90 4.14
C PHE A 48 1.05 -7.21 3.57
N GLU A 49 1.97 -8.03 3.05
CA GLU A 49 1.61 -9.32 2.44
C GLU A 49 1.09 -10.38 3.43
N THR A 50 1.17 -10.09 4.73
CA THR A 50 0.64 -10.94 5.80
C THR A 50 -0.89 -10.98 5.79
N ASN A 51 -1.54 -9.92 5.31
CA ASN A 51 -3.01 -9.80 5.30
C ASN A 51 -3.57 -9.87 3.88
N ILE A 52 -2.92 -9.20 2.93
CA ILE A 52 -3.44 -9.00 1.58
C ILE A 52 -2.35 -9.21 0.52
N ARG A 53 -2.67 -9.94 -0.56
CA ARG A 53 -1.82 -10.03 -1.78
C ARG A 53 -2.42 -9.25 -2.94
N LEU A 54 -1.59 -8.41 -3.55
CA LEU A 54 -1.95 -7.52 -4.66
C LEU A 54 -1.03 -7.75 -5.88
N PRO A 55 -1.01 -8.96 -6.47
CA PRO A 55 -0.01 -9.37 -7.46
C PRO A 55 -0.04 -8.55 -8.77
N ARG A 56 -1.09 -7.77 -9.01
CA ARG A 56 -1.25 -6.93 -10.20
C ARG A 56 -1.29 -5.45 -9.90
N LEU A 57 -0.96 -5.02 -8.69
CA LEU A 57 -0.97 -3.61 -8.32
C LEU A 57 0.08 -2.85 -9.13
N LYS A 58 -0.37 -1.88 -9.91
CA LYS A 58 0.49 -1.04 -10.77
C LYS A 58 0.49 0.42 -10.34
N MET A 59 -0.58 0.86 -9.69
CA MET A 59 -0.77 2.23 -9.26
C MET A 59 -1.18 2.29 -7.79
N LEU A 60 -0.46 3.11 -7.03
CA LEU A 60 -0.76 3.41 -5.63
C LEU A 60 -0.96 4.92 -5.46
N GLY A 61 -2.14 5.35 -5.04
CA GLY A 61 -2.37 6.72 -4.58
C GLY A 61 -2.28 6.78 -3.07
N ILE A 62 -1.36 7.57 -2.52
CA ILE A 62 -1.11 7.66 -1.07
C ILE A 62 -0.34 8.93 -0.72
N THR A 63 -0.45 9.41 0.52
CA THR A 63 0.43 10.46 1.05
C THR A 63 1.82 9.89 1.33
N TYR A 64 2.89 10.65 1.08
CA TYR A 64 4.26 10.19 1.34
C TYR A 64 4.50 9.81 2.80
N GLU A 65 3.93 10.58 3.74
CA GLU A 65 4.05 10.34 5.17
C GLU A 65 3.51 8.96 5.58
N SER A 66 2.27 8.63 5.22
CA SER A 66 1.72 7.30 5.53
C SER A 66 2.53 6.17 4.91
N LEU A 67 3.02 6.36 3.68
CA LEU A 67 3.86 5.36 3.00
C LEU A 67 5.19 5.16 3.73
N ALA A 68 5.85 6.26 4.13
CA ALA A 68 7.10 6.22 4.89
C ALA A 68 6.92 5.58 6.27
N ILE A 69 5.83 5.91 6.98
CA ILE A 69 5.50 5.31 8.29
C ILE A 69 5.31 3.79 8.15
N VAL A 70 4.44 3.34 7.24
CA VAL A 70 4.11 1.92 7.08
C VAL A 70 5.30 1.09 6.60
N THR A 71 6.13 1.66 5.71
CA THR A 71 7.32 0.97 5.20
C THR A 71 8.54 1.12 6.11
N ASN A 72 8.42 1.79 7.26
CA ASN A 72 9.54 2.18 8.12
C ASN A 72 10.68 2.83 7.32
N ASN A 73 10.39 3.94 6.64
CA ASN A 73 11.27 4.61 5.69
C ASN A 73 11.86 3.65 4.63
N PHE A 74 10.99 2.80 4.07
CA PHE A 74 11.33 1.86 2.99
C PHE A 74 12.38 0.81 3.39
N THR A 75 12.37 0.39 4.65
CA THR A 75 13.25 -0.68 5.17
C THR A 75 12.50 -1.95 5.57
N ASN A 76 11.18 -1.88 5.72
CA ASN A 76 10.35 -3.04 6.08
C ASN A 76 10.03 -3.90 4.85
N ASP A 77 10.54 -5.13 4.77
CA ASP A 77 10.28 -6.01 3.63
C ASP A 77 8.83 -6.53 3.54
N ALA A 78 8.02 -6.44 4.61
CA ALA A 78 6.65 -6.97 4.61
C ALA A 78 5.71 -6.29 3.60
N ALA A 79 5.95 -5.00 3.29
CA ALA A 79 5.22 -4.28 2.25
C ALA A 79 5.85 -4.42 0.86
N ARG A 80 7.08 -4.93 0.77
CA ARG A 80 7.88 -4.91 -0.46
C ARG A 80 7.28 -5.77 -1.55
N PHE A 81 6.67 -6.91 -1.19
CA PHE A 81 6.03 -7.79 -2.17
C PHE A 81 4.91 -7.06 -2.94
N ASN A 82 3.99 -6.39 -2.23
CA ASN A 82 2.88 -5.67 -2.85
C ASN A 82 3.33 -4.34 -3.52
N CYS A 83 4.44 -3.76 -3.07
CA CYS A 83 4.98 -2.51 -3.60
C CYS A 83 5.90 -2.68 -4.82
N SER A 84 6.63 -3.79 -4.92
CA SER A 84 7.61 -4.03 -6.00
C SER A 84 7.05 -3.97 -7.44
N PRO A 85 5.78 -4.33 -7.73
CA PRO A 85 5.22 -4.26 -9.08
C PRO A 85 4.72 -2.86 -9.47
N LEU A 86 4.75 -1.89 -8.54
CA LEU A 86 4.25 -0.53 -8.77
C LEU A 86 5.03 0.18 -9.87
N ARG A 87 4.29 0.77 -10.82
CA ARG A 87 4.82 1.58 -11.93
C ARG A 87 4.39 3.04 -11.85
N CYS A 88 3.53 3.35 -10.88
CA CYS A 88 3.07 4.70 -10.63
C CYS A 88 2.73 4.82 -9.15
N ILE A 89 3.28 5.84 -8.49
CA ILE A 89 2.81 6.29 -7.19
C ILE A 89 2.31 7.72 -7.36
N LEU A 90 1.04 7.93 -7.02
CA LEU A 90 0.42 9.24 -6.99
C LEU A 90 0.51 9.78 -5.56
N ILE A 91 1.46 10.68 -5.33
CA ILE A 91 1.62 11.41 -4.07
C ILE A 91 1.04 12.80 -4.25
N ARG A 92 0.15 13.23 -3.35
CA ARG A 92 -0.57 14.51 -3.46
C ARG A 92 0.28 15.69 -3.01
N GLU A 93 1.18 15.46 -2.07
CA GLU A 93 2.01 16.49 -1.45
C GLU A 93 3.45 16.48 -2.02
N PRO A 94 4.14 17.64 -2.05
CA PRO A 94 5.58 17.66 -2.29
C PRO A 94 6.32 16.78 -1.28
N PHE A 95 7.28 15.99 -1.74
CA PHE A 95 8.07 15.10 -0.89
C PHE A 95 9.52 15.02 -1.35
N VAL A 96 10.39 14.56 -0.45
CA VAL A 96 11.79 14.25 -0.75
C VAL A 96 11.99 12.77 -0.56
N CYS A 97 12.42 12.08 -1.61
CA CYS A 97 12.73 10.65 -1.56
C CYS A 97 13.81 10.38 -0.50
N SER A 98 13.58 9.38 0.36
CA SER A 98 14.66 8.84 1.18
C SER A 98 15.62 8.02 0.30
N GLU A 99 16.81 7.73 0.84
CA GLU A 99 17.84 6.93 0.15
C GLU A 99 17.31 5.55 -0.32
N ASN A 100 16.41 4.95 0.45
CA ASN A 100 15.85 3.62 0.18
C ASN A 100 14.64 3.64 -0.75
N PHE A 101 14.12 4.81 -1.15
CA PHE A 101 12.89 4.89 -1.94
C PHE A 101 12.98 4.10 -3.25
N HIS A 102 14.05 4.31 -4.03
CA HIS A 102 14.20 3.68 -5.34
C HIS A 102 14.50 2.18 -5.28
N SER A 103 15.18 1.71 -4.23
CA SER A 103 15.42 0.27 -4.03
C SER A 103 14.13 -0.48 -3.66
N TYR A 104 13.17 0.24 -3.06
CA TYR A 104 11.87 -0.28 -2.66
C TYR A 104 10.87 -0.31 -3.82
N PHE A 105 10.99 0.60 -4.78
CA PHE A 105 10.15 0.68 -5.97
C PHE A 105 10.97 0.61 -7.27
N PRO A 106 11.48 -0.58 -7.64
CA PRO A 106 12.45 -0.73 -8.74
C PRO A 106 11.89 -0.47 -10.15
N LEU A 107 10.58 -0.27 -10.28
CA LEU A 107 9.90 -0.03 -11.57
C LEU A 107 9.36 1.41 -11.71
N LEU A 108 9.68 2.31 -10.77
CA LEU A 108 9.33 3.74 -10.82
C LEU A 108 10.42 4.60 -11.47
#